data_AF-A0A9Y1BLH9-F1
#
_entry.id   AF-A0A9Y1BLH9-F1
#
_cell.length_a   1.000
_cell.length_b   1.000
_cell.length_c   1.000
_cell.angle_alpha   90.00
_cell.angle_beta   90.00
_cell.angle_gamma   90.00
#
_symmetry.space_group_name_H-M   'P 1'
#
loop_
_entity.id
_entity.type
_entity.pdbx_description
1 polymer ?
#
loop_
_entity_poly.entity_id
_entity_poly.type
_entity_poly.pdbx_seq_one_letter_code
_entity_poly.pdbx_strand_id
1 'polypeptide(L)'
;MGIKRKIKYAIAKKLIEQRRKKLDFDISQVETYQLPINAKEHDNNSFYFTGHANDGHRFLARLAFRGVGNVEVWFALFIPNRGLYNYKKNIDKPNNKGKNIFSSGPLTFTCIEPAKKWKIDFEGELEGENEQISVKFGGVFSSDYPVINFSTDIHPAPMARSLSQETWSKSFFAKLKESDQVHTEQCGKFVGSYSLSGETVHLSMSSLRDHSYGKRDWSFMERHIWIIIGLDDGSFFNFSLVDYPILKNLVTGFHIKKDGIIRVIDGSTFGDIWCDRETIPKEFTFFAQMESEERILVNCSFDLSLTWIMDNVYSITEGLANFELLGMKGKGIAEFGKLTKNSEK
;
A
#
# COMPACT_ATOMS: atom_id res chain seq x y z
N MET A 1 -6.22 -28.56 13.61
CA MET A 1 -5.17 -28.70 12.57
C MET A 1 -4.53 -30.09 12.65
N GLY A 2 -4.52 -30.86 11.54
CA GLY A 2 -3.92 -32.21 11.52
C GLY A 2 -2.41 -32.21 11.73
N ILE A 3 -1.84 -33.34 12.17
CA ILE A 3 -0.42 -33.49 12.54
C ILE A 3 0.52 -33.02 11.42
N LYS A 4 0.26 -33.41 10.17
CA LYS A 4 1.06 -33.00 8.99
C LYS A 4 1.13 -31.48 8.84
N ARG A 5 0.01 -30.76 9.05
CA ARG A 5 -0.04 -29.29 8.96
C ARG A 5 0.70 -28.63 10.12
N LYS A 6 0.62 -29.18 11.34
CA LYS A 6 1.40 -28.70 12.51
C LYS A 6 2.91 -28.79 12.25
N ILE A 7 3.39 -29.89 11.68
CA ILE A 7 4.80 -30.06 11.32
C ILE A 7 5.20 -29.04 10.24
N LYS A 8 4.41 -28.91 9.17
CA LYS A 8 4.67 -27.91 8.12
C LYS A 8 4.74 -26.49 8.66
N TYR A 9 3.80 -26.12 9.53
CA TYR A 9 3.78 -24.81 10.17
C TYR A 9 5.08 -24.55 10.95
N ALA A 10 5.51 -25.50 11.79
CA ALA A 10 6.73 -25.35 12.58
C ALA A 10 7.98 -25.20 11.68
N ILE A 11 8.08 -25.99 10.61
CA ILE A 11 9.17 -25.90 9.63
C ILE A 11 9.13 -24.53 8.92
N ALA A 12 7.98 -24.11 8.40
CA ALA A 12 7.82 -22.85 7.69
C ALA A 12 8.18 -21.66 8.59
N LYS A 13 7.67 -21.64 9.82
CA LYS A 13 7.97 -20.58 10.80
C LYS A 13 9.46 -20.47 11.06
N LYS A 14 10.15 -21.59 11.31
CA LYS A 14 11.60 -21.62 11.53
C LYS A 14 12.38 -21.11 10.32
N LEU A 15 11.98 -21.49 9.10
CA LEU A 15 12.64 -21.03 7.88
C LEU A 15 12.48 -19.52 7.67
N ILE A 16 11.29 -18.98 7.93
CA ILE A 16 11.01 -17.54 7.87
C ILE A 16 11.88 -16.79 8.88
N GLU A 17 11.91 -17.24 10.13
CA GLU A 17 12.73 -16.62 11.19
C GLU A 17 14.23 -16.65 10.87
N GLN A 18 14.73 -17.76 10.31
CA GLN A 18 16.12 -17.85 9.85
C GLN A 18 16.43 -16.92 8.69
N ARG A 19 15.50 -16.79 7.73
CA ARG A 19 15.63 -15.87 6.60
C ARG A 19 15.70 -14.42 7.09
N ARG A 20 14.82 -14.03 8.02
CA ARG A 20 14.77 -12.67 8.59
C ARG A 20 16.08 -12.24 9.23
N LYS A 21 16.71 -13.13 10.00
CA LYS A 21 18.02 -12.85 10.62
C LYS A 21 19.16 -12.59 9.63
N LYS A 22 18.97 -12.97 8.36
CA LYS A 22 19.96 -12.80 7.28
C LYS A 22 19.64 -11.62 6.37
N LEU A 23 18.43 -11.05 6.47
CA LEU A 23 18.06 -9.89 5.67
C LEU A 23 18.70 -8.67 6.32
N ASP A 24 19.67 -8.09 5.61
CA ASP A 24 20.17 -6.77 5.94
C ASP A 24 19.18 -5.74 5.37
N PHE A 25 18.83 -4.74 6.18
CA PHE A 25 17.88 -3.70 5.81
C PHE A 25 18.58 -2.34 5.85
N ASP A 26 19.20 -1.98 4.73
CA ASP A 26 19.75 -0.64 4.54
C ASP A 26 18.64 0.30 4.09
N ILE A 27 18.16 1.10 5.04
CA ILE A 27 17.11 2.09 4.78
C ILE A 27 17.52 3.11 3.72
N SER A 28 18.79 3.51 3.65
CA SER A 28 19.25 4.48 2.66
C SER A 28 19.18 3.91 1.25
N GLN A 29 19.51 2.62 1.11
CA GLN A 29 19.40 1.90 -0.15
C GLN A 29 17.94 1.78 -0.60
N VAL A 30 17.03 1.45 0.32
CA VAL A 30 15.59 1.37 0.05
C VAL A 30 15.07 2.73 -0.45
N GLU A 31 15.34 3.79 0.30
CA GLU A 31 14.82 5.15 0.03
C GLU A 31 15.35 5.77 -1.26
N THR A 32 16.49 5.28 -1.77
CA THR A 32 17.15 5.77 -2.99
C THR A 32 17.20 4.72 -4.09
N TYR A 33 16.46 3.62 -3.94
CA TYR A 33 16.46 2.53 -4.90
C TYR A 33 16.05 3.04 -6.29
N GLN A 34 16.80 2.62 -7.30
CA GLN A 34 16.53 2.87 -8.71
C GLN A 34 16.48 1.53 -9.43
N LEU A 35 15.65 1.43 -10.47
CA LEU A 35 15.67 0.26 -11.32
C LEU A 35 17.06 0.11 -11.97
N PRO A 36 17.59 -1.11 -12.06
CA PRO A 36 18.87 -1.33 -12.72
C PRO A 36 18.75 -1.08 -14.23
N ILE A 37 19.89 -0.79 -14.88
CA ILE A 37 19.93 -0.52 -16.34
C ILE A 37 19.39 -1.70 -17.16
N ASN A 38 19.56 -2.93 -16.64
CA ASN A 38 19.07 -4.17 -17.24
C ASN A 38 17.79 -4.68 -16.54
N ALA A 39 16.95 -3.78 -16.05
CA ALA A 39 15.66 -4.11 -15.47
C ALA A 39 14.84 -4.98 -16.43
N LYS A 40 14.22 -6.02 -15.88
CA LYS A 40 13.35 -6.94 -16.61
C LYS A 40 11.94 -6.37 -16.71
N GLU A 41 11.14 -6.93 -17.61
CA GLU A 41 9.77 -6.49 -17.88
C GLU A 41 8.92 -6.27 -16.61
N HIS A 42 8.97 -7.20 -15.67
CA HIS A 42 8.21 -7.13 -14.42
C HIS A 42 8.97 -6.47 -13.27
N ASP A 43 10.16 -5.91 -13.48
CA ASP A 43 10.82 -5.15 -12.41
C ASP A 43 10.08 -3.83 -12.18
N ASN A 44 9.89 -3.48 -10.92
CA ASN A 44 9.14 -2.31 -10.48
C ASN A 44 9.88 -1.55 -9.38
N ASN A 45 9.65 -0.24 -9.34
CA ASN A 45 9.94 0.62 -8.21
C ASN A 45 8.76 1.59 -8.03
N SER A 46 7.96 1.40 -6.98
CA SER A 46 6.69 2.09 -6.75
C SER A 46 6.71 2.85 -5.44
N PHE A 47 6.54 4.15 -5.51
CA PHE A 47 6.35 5.05 -4.36
C PHE A 47 4.90 5.50 -4.32
N TYR A 48 4.30 5.48 -3.14
CA TYR A 48 2.93 5.86 -2.89
C TYR A 48 2.85 6.72 -1.65
N PHE A 49 2.04 7.78 -1.71
CA PHE A 49 1.73 8.65 -0.59
C PHE A 49 0.24 8.93 -0.57
N THR A 50 -0.34 8.98 0.62
CA THR A 50 -1.69 9.48 0.83
C THR A 50 -1.73 10.39 2.06
N GLY A 51 -2.66 11.33 2.06
CA GLY A 51 -2.91 12.22 3.19
C GLY A 51 -4.41 12.42 3.40
N HIS A 52 -4.80 12.52 4.66
CA HIS A 52 -6.18 12.70 5.10
C HIS A 52 -6.26 13.81 6.15
N ALA A 53 -6.99 14.88 5.82
CA ALA A 53 -7.22 16.01 6.72
C ALA A 53 -8.51 15.83 7.52
N ASN A 54 -8.59 16.55 8.64
CA ASN A 54 -9.78 16.55 9.50
C ASN A 54 -10.99 17.23 8.85
N ASP A 55 -10.76 18.26 8.06
CA ASP A 55 -11.76 19.01 7.29
C ASP A 55 -12.29 18.27 6.04
N GLY A 56 -11.78 17.07 5.78
CA GLY A 56 -12.23 16.20 4.71
C GLY A 56 -11.32 16.20 3.48
N HIS A 57 -10.35 17.11 3.34
CA HIS A 57 -9.40 17.04 2.22
C HIS A 57 -8.62 15.73 2.23
N ARG A 58 -8.37 15.17 1.05
CA ARG A 58 -7.54 13.97 0.90
C ARG A 58 -6.70 14.07 -0.36
N PHE A 59 -5.53 13.47 -0.35
CA PHE A 59 -4.77 13.26 -1.58
C PHE A 59 -4.22 11.85 -1.66
N LEU A 60 -3.87 11.48 -2.89
CA LEU A 60 -3.12 10.30 -3.21
C LEU A 60 -2.11 10.64 -4.30
N ALA A 61 -0.91 10.11 -4.21
CA ALA A 61 0.12 10.29 -5.21
C ALA A 61 0.92 8.99 -5.36
N ARG A 62 1.14 8.55 -6.60
CA ARG A 62 1.93 7.36 -6.90
C ARG A 62 2.82 7.59 -8.12
N LEU A 63 4.08 7.17 -7.99
CA LEU A 63 5.00 6.98 -9.10
C LEU A 63 5.43 5.51 -9.10
N ALA A 64 5.18 4.79 -10.20
CA ALA A 64 5.72 3.45 -10.37
C ALA A 64 6.52 3.33 -11.66
N PHE A 65 7.83 3.21 -11.50
CA PHE A 65 8.78 2.97 -12.57
C PHE A 65 8.75 1.48 -12.91
N ARG A 66 8.60 1.18 -14.20
CA ARG A 66 8.57 -0.19 -14.74
C ARG A 66 9.86 -0.49 -15.49
N GLY A 67 10.28 -1.75 -15.48
CA GLY A 67 11.50 -2.19 -16.16
C GLY A 67 11.44 -2.07 -17.69
N VAL A 68 10.24 -2.02 -18.28
CA VAL A 68 10.05 -1.69 -19.71
C VAL A 68 10.21 -0.20 -20.03
N GLY A 69 10.44 0.65 -19.02
CA GLY A 69 10.82 2.06 -19.20
C GLY A 69 9.69 3.08 -19.14
N ASN A 70 8.44 2.66 -18.96
CA ASN A 70 7.32 3.57 -18.67
C ASN A 70 7.19 3.82 -17.16
N VAL A 71 6.47 4.89 -16.82
CA VAL A 71 6.14 5.26 -15.44
C VAL A 71 4.64 5.45 -15.32
N GLU A 72 4.02 4.76 -14.37
CA GLU A 72 2.65 5.05 -13.95
C GLU A 72 2.66 6.25 -13.03
N VAL A 73 1.94 7.31 -13.41
CA VAL A 73 1.85 8.56 -12.65
C VAL A 73 0.40 8.77 -12.25
N TRP A 74 0.13 8.64 -10.95
CA TRP A 74 -1.17 8.87 -10.36
C TRP A 74 -1.10 10.02 -9.39
N PHE A 75 -2.04 10.94 -9.51
CA PHE A 75 -2.30 11.94 -8.50
C PHE A 75 -3.79 12.14 -8.38
N ALA A 76 -4.32 12.17 -7.17
CA ALA A 76 -5.71 12.48 -6.93
C ALA A 76 -5.83 13.43 -5.75
N LEU A 77 -6.75 14.39 -5.86
CA LEU A 77 -7.07 15.37 -4.84
C LEU A 77 -8.58 15.39 -4.65
N PHE A 78 -9.00 15.11 -3.42
CA PHE A 78 -10.38 15.27 -3.00
C PHE A 78 -10.53 16.59 -2.25
N ILE A 79 -11.41 17.43 -2.76
CA ILE A 79 -11.73 18.75 -2.20
C ILE A 79 -13.15 18.67 -1.61
N PRO A 80 -13.33 18.89 -0.30
CA PRO A 80 -14.65 18.90 0.34
C PRO A 80 -15.62 19.83 -0.39
N ASN A 81 -16.85 19.36 -0.59
CA ASN A 81 -17.94 20.07 -1.29
C ASN A 81 -17.70 20.36 -2.79
N ARG A 82 -16.54 20.00 -3.35
CA ARG A 82 -16.25 20.19 -4.78
C ARG A 82 -16.15 18.87 -5.53
N GLY A 83 -15.53 17.86 -4.92
CA GLY A 83 -15.43 16.51 -5.48
C GLY A 83 -14.00 16.01 -5.64
N LEU A 84 -13.86 14.98 -6.47
CA LEU A 84 -12.62 14.25 -6.71
C LEU A 84 -12.02 14.62 -8.07
N TYR A 85 -10.75 14.99 -8.06
CA TYR A 85 -9.99 15.35 -9.25
C TYR A 85 -8.76 14.47 -9.34
N ASN A 86 -8.41 14.01 -10.54
CA ASN A 86 -7.26 13.13 -10.70
C ASN A 86 -6.49 13.34 -12.00
N TYR A 87 -5.24 12.89 -11.96
CA TYR A 87 -4.36 12.73 -13.09
C TYR A 87 -3.89 11.28 -13.09
N LYS A 88 -4.12 10.60 -14.22
CA LYS A 88 -3.75 9.20 -14.41
C LYS A 88 -3.14 9.01 -15.79
N LYS A 89 -1.81 8.92 -15.87
CA LYS A 89 -1.13 8.65 -17.14
C LYS A 89 0.01 7.67 -17.00
N ASN A 90 0.22 6.87 -18.05
CA ASN A 90 1.46 6.17 -18.29
C ASN A 90 2.35 7.09 -19.13
N ILE A 91 3.52 7.40 -18.61
CA ILE A 91 4.47 8.31 -19.24
C ILE A 91 5.69 7.51 -19.68
N ASP A 92 6.03 7.65 -20.95
CA ASP A 92 7.24 7.06 -21.51
C ASP A 92 8.47 7.83 -21.03
N LYS A 93 9.50 7.09 -20.60
CA LYS A 93 10.80 7.59 -20.14
C LYS A 93 10.75 8.41 -18.83
N PRO A 94 11.27 7.88 -17.72
CA PRO A 94 11.35 8.62 -16.47
C PRO A 94 12.26 9.85 -16.58
N ASN A 95 11.91 10.92 -15.85
CA ASN A 95 12.72 12.14 -15.74
C ASN A 95 13.37 12.23 -14.35
N ASN A 96 13.92 11.13 -13.83
CA ASN A 96 14.59 11.14 -12.52
C ASN A 96 15.75 12.14 -12.51
N LYS A 97 15.72 13.06 -11.54
CA LYS A 97 16.67 14.20 -11.46
C LYS A 97 17.80 13.95 -10.45
N GLY A 98 18.12 12.70 -10.16
CA GLY A 98 19.13 12.31 -9.18
C GLY A 98 18.74 11.05 -8.42
N LYS A 99 19.60 10.63 -7.48
CA LYS A 99 19.39 9.40 -6.70
C LYS A 99 18.20 9.49 -5.73
N ASN A 100 17.89 10.69 -5.25
CA ASN A 100 16.83 10.96 -4.28
C ASN A 100 15.65 11.76 -4.86
N ILE A 101 15.60 11.96 -6.19
CA ILE A 101 14.54 12.70 -6.87
C ILE A 101 13.90 11.82 -7.94
N PHE A 102 12.65 11.44 -7.69
CA PHE A 102 11.84 10.60 -8.55
C PHE A 102 10.80 11.47 -9.22
N SER A 103 10.81 11.55 -10.56
CA SER A 103 9.95 12.48 -11.28
C SER A 103 9.50 11.91 -12.61
N SER A 104 8.21 12.09 -12.90
CA SER A 104 7.63 11.79 -14.19
C SER A 104 6.36 12.62 -14.39
N GLY A 105 6.26 13.27 -15.55
CA GLY A 105 5.18 14.21 -15.83
C GLY A 105 5.08 15.34 -14.80
N PRO A 106 3.87 15.66 -14.29
CA PRO A 106 3.67 16.75 -13.34
C PRO A 106 4.06 16.40 -11.90
N LEU A 107 4.37 15.13 -11.59
CA LEU A 107 4.57 14.64 -10.22
C LEU A 107 6.06 14.42 -9.92
N THR A 108 6.50 14.91 -8.77
CA THR A 108 7.87 14.72 -8.26
C THR A 108 7.87 14.36 -6.78
N PHE A 109 8.64 13.33 -6.42
CA PHE A 109 8.99 12.99 -5.05
C PHE A 109 10.48 13.24 -4.81
N THR A 110 10.80 13.94 -3.72
CA THR A 110 12.19 14.17 -3.30
C THR A 110 12.40 13.62 -1.90
N CYS A 111 13.27 12.62 -1.75
CA CYS A 111 13.74 12.18 -0.45
C CYS A 111 14.70 13.24 0.10
N ILE A 112 14.25 13.99 1.12
CA ILE A 112 15.05 15.01 1.80
C ILE A 112 15.93 14.35 2.85
N GLU A 113 15.34 13.43 3.62
CA GLU A 113 15.99 12.72 4.71
C GLU A 113 15.42 11.29 4.76
N PRO A 114 16.22 10.25 4.46
CA PRO A 114 15.76 8.86 4.42
C PRO A 114 14.96 8.47 5.66
N ALA A 115 13.79 7.85 5.45
CA ALA A 115 12.86 7.45 6.52
C ALA A 115 12.34 8.59 7.42
N LYS A 116 12.58 9.86 7.08
CA LYS A 116 12.17 10.99 7.90
C LYS A 116 11.38 12.03 7.13
N LYS A 117 11.83 12.45 5.96
CA LYS A 117 11.23 13.57 5.21
C LYS A 117 11.23 13.35 3.71
N TRP A 118 10.06 13.53 3.12
CA TRP A 118 9.83 13.46 1.68
C TRP A 118 9.05 14.69 1.22
N LYS A 119 9.56 15.36 0.19
CA LYS A 119 8.82 16.40 -0.52
C LYS A 119 7.97 15.77 -1.62
N ILE A 120 6.74 16.22 -1.73
CA ILE A 120 5.80 15.82 -2.77
C ILE A 120 5.35 17.09 -3.48
N ASP A 121 5.58 17.16 -4.79
CA ASP A 121 5.18 18.28 -5.63
C ASP A 121 4.38 17.77 -6.83
N PHE A 122 3.25 18.43 -7.12
CA PHE A 122 2.48 18.23 -8.33
C PHE A 122 2.12 19.59 -8.93
N GLU A 123 2.39 19.79 -10.21
CA GLU A 123 1.98 21.00 -10.93
C GLU A 123 1.43 20.63 -12.31
N GLY A 124 0.11 20.74 -12.47
CA GLY A 124 -0.57 20.30 -13.69
C GLY A 124 -2.08 20.38 -13.60
N GLU A 125 -2.73 19.85 -14.62
CA GLU A 125 -4.20 19.82 -14.69
C GLU A 125 -4.74 18.49 -14.14
N LEU A 126 -5.86 18.57 -13.41
CA LEU A 126 -6.60 17.44 -12.88
C LEU A 126 -7.99 17.39 -13.49
N GLU A 127 -8.43 16.19 -13.84
CA GLU A 127 -9.75 15.89 -14.40
C GLU A 127 -10.72 15.54 -13.25
N GLY A 128 -11.83 16.27 -13.16
CA GLY A 128 -12.98 15.93 -12.32
C GLY A 128 -14.15 15.43 -13.17
N GLU A 129 -15.29 15.14 -12.53
CA GLU A 129 -16.48 14.64 -13.22
C GLU A 129 -17.04 15.62 -14.25
N ASN A 130 -17.06 16.91 -13.91
CA ASN A 130 -17.73 17.95 -14.70
C ASN A 130 -16.80 19.09 -15.15
N GLU A 131 -15.55 19.11 -14.70
CA GLU A 131 -14.62 20.19 -14.98
C GLU A 131 -13.16 19.72 -14.89
N GLN A 132 -12.26 20.53 -15.42
CA GLN A 132 -10.82 20.38 -15.26
C GLN A 132 -10.28 21.55 -14.43
N ILE A 133 -9.34 21.27 -13.54
CA ILE A 133 -8.72 22.28 -12.68
C ILE A 133 -7.20 22.29 -12.84
N SER A 134 -6.60 23.47 -12.88
CA SER A 134 -5.14 23.62 -12.81
C SER A 134 -4.73 23.78 -11.35
N VAL A 135 -3.81 22.93 -10.90
CA VAL A 135 -3.40 22.85 -9.50
C VAL A 135 -1.89 22.86 -9.38
N LYS A 136 -1.39 23.66 -8.43
CA LYS A 136 -0.04 23.55 -7.90
C LYS A 136 -0.11 23.07 -6.46
N PHE A 137 0.21 21.80 -6.24
CA PHE A 137 0.22 21.12 -4.95
C PHE A 137 1.66 20.90 -4.50
N GLY A 138 1.94 21.12 -3.23
CA GLY A 138 3.28 20.91 -2.68
C GLY A 138 3.26 20.76 -1.17
N GLY A 139 4.12 19.90 -0.64
CA GLY A 139 4.31 19.77 0.79
C GLY A 139 5.36 18.74 1.18
N VAL A 140 5.44 18.50 2.48
CA VAL A 140 6.40 17.60 3.10
C VAL A 140 5.68 16.55 3.92
N PHE A 141 5.88 15.29 3.57
CA PHE A 141 5.67 14.16 4.46
C PHE A 141 6.82 14.11 5.48
N SER A 142 6.48 13.94 6.75
CA SER A 142 7.42 13.78 7.86
C SER A 142 6.99 12.65 8.78
N SER A 143 7.95 11.90 9.33
CA SER A 143 7.67 10.78 10.23
C SER A 143 8.69 10.64 11.35
N ASP A 144 8.18 10.34 12.54
CA ASP A 144 8.98 9.84 13.67
C ASP A 144 8.77 8.35 13.91
N TYR A 145 7.93 7.70 13.11
CA TYR A 145 7.66 6.28 13.19
C TYR A 145 8.73 5.47 12.45
N PRO A 146 9.00 4.23 12.86
CA PRO A 146 9.87 3.34 12.10
C PRO A 146 9.27 3.02 10.73
N VAL A 147 10.13 2.73 9.76
CA VAL A 147 9.73 2.13 8.49
C VAL A 147 9.50 0.64 8.74
N ILE A 148 8.31 0.15 8.40
CA ILE A 148 7.93 -1.25 8.56
C ILE A 148 8.26 -2.00 7.29
N ASN A 149 9.20 -2.95 7.37
CA ASN A 149 9.51 -3.86 6.29
C ASN A 149 8.71 -5.17 6.43
N PHE A 150 7.89 -5.48 5.43
CA PHE A 150 7.01 -6.66 5.47
C PHE A 150 7.76 -8.00 5.53
N SER A 151 9.01 -8.03 5.08
CA SER A 151 9.84 -9.23 5.16
C SER A 151 10.36 -9.51 6.57
N THR A 152 10.66 -8.46 7.36
CA THR A 152 11.33 -8.58 8.66
C THR A 152 10.41 -8.33 9.85
N ASP A 153 9.51 -7.35 9.75
CA ASP A 153 8.88 -6.74 10.92
C ASP A 153 7.51 -7.30 11.22
N ILE A 154 6.79 -7.80 10.21
CA ILE A 154 5.49 -8.47 10.36
C ILE A 154 5.62 -9.76 11.19
N HIS A 155 4.57 -10.25 11.85
CA HIS A 155 4.66 -11.51 12.58
C HIS A 155 4.86 -12.71 11.61
N PRO A 156 5.70 -13.72 11.90
CA PRO A 156 5.94 -14.82 10.95
C PRO A 156 4.79 -15.84 10.87
N ALA A 157 3.89 -15.86 11.87
CA ALA A 157 2.83 -16.87 11.97
C ALA A 157 1.84 -16.88 10.79
N PRO A 158 1.36 -15.74 10.27
CA PRO A 158 0.41 -15.80 9.15
C PRO A 158 1.01 -16.42 7.89
N MET A 159 2.22 -16.01 7.49
CA MET A 159 2.92 -16.64 6.37
C MET A 159 3.17 -18.14 6.62
N ALA A 160 3.63 -18.51 7.82
CA ALA A 160 3.82 -19.92 8.17
C ALA A 160 2.50 -20.72 8.11
N ARG A 161 1.39 -20.11 8.50
CA ARG A 161 0.05 -20.70 8.46
C ARG A 161 -0.38 -20.93 7.01
N SER A 162 -0.33 -19.91 6.16
CA SER A 162 -0.71 -20.03 4.75
C SER A 162 0.18 -21.06 4.04
N LEU A 163 1.50 -21.02 4.23
CA LEU A 163 2.43 -22.03 3.67
C LEU A 163 2.13 -23.46 4.15
N SER A 164 1.65 -23.64 5.38
CA SER A 164 1.37 -24.97 5.94
C SER A 164 0.13 -25.65 5.34
N GLN A 165 -0.76 -24.86 4.73
CA GLN A 165 -2.00 -25.33 4.12
C GLN A 165 -1.76 -25.88 2.71
N GLU A 166 -0.71 -25.41 2.04
CA GLU A 166 -0.40 -25.75 0.65
C GLU A 166 0.29 -27.10 0.48
N THR A 167 0.27 -27.64 -0.75
CA THR A 167 1.08 -28.81 -1.12
C THR A 167 2.51 -28.37 -1.42
N TRP A 168 3.50 -29.01 -0.78
CA TRP A 168 4.90 -28.63 -0.95
C TRP A 168 5.54 -29.45 -2.06
N SER A 169 6.14 -28.75 -3.01
CA SER A 169 6.91 -29.32 -4.12
C SER A 169 8.10 -28.41 -4.42
N LYS A 170 9.05 -28.87 -5.24
CA LYS A 170 10.15 -28.01 -5.72
C LYS A 170 9.62 -26.81 -6.50
N SER A 171 8.61 -27.02 -7.35
CA SER A 171 7.99 -25.94 -8.15
C SER A 171 7.28 -24.91 -7.28
N PHE A 172 6.63 -25.33 -6.18
CA PHE A 172 6.02 -24.43 -5.21
C PHE A 172 7.05 -23.46 -4.61
N PHE A 173 8.18 -23.98 -4.10
CA PHE A 173 9.21 -23.14 -3.51
C PHE A 173 9.97 -22.28 -4.54
N ALA A 174 10.10 -22.74 -5.78
CA ALA A 174 10.63 -21.92 -6.86
C ALA A 174 9.76 -20.69 -7.13
N LYS A 175 8.44 -20.90 -7.28
CA LYS A 175 7.47 -19.80 -7.48
C LYS A 175 7.45 -18.81 -6.30
N LEU A 176 7.51 -19.32 -5.07
CA LEU A 176 7.57 -18.47 -3.86
C LEU A 176 8.83 -17.58 -3.84
N LYS A 177 9.96 -18.09 -4.36
CA LYS A 177 11.21 -17.31 -4.45
C LYS A 177 11.15 -16.27 -5.58
N GLU A 178 10.44 -16.57 -6.66
CA GLU A 178 10.26 -15.64 -7.78
C GLU A 178 9.35 -14.46 -7.44
N SER A 179 8.44 -14.61 -6.47
CA SER A 179 7.54 -13.54 -6.00
C SER A 179 8.15 -12.67 -4.90
N ASP A 180 9.46 -12.72 -4.71
CA ASP A 180 10.14 -11.95 -3.68
C ASP A 180 10.25 -10.47 -4.08
N GLN A 181 9.79 -9.60 -3.19
CA GLN A 181 9.79 -8.15 -3.37
C GLN A 181 10.08 -7.48 -2.02
N VAL A 182 10.62 -6.27 -2.08
CA VAL A 182 10.68 -5.40 -0.91
C VAL A 182 9.40 -4.59 -0.88
N HIS A 183 8.80 -4.52 0.31
CA HIS A 183 7.60 -3.74 0.61
C HIS A 183 7.82 -3.11 1.96
N THR A 184 7.78 -1.78 1.99
CA THR A 184 7.91 -0.99 3.19
C THR A 184 6.78 0.00 3.33
N GLU A 185 6.29 0.19 4.54
CA GLU A 185 5.27 1.19 4.85
C GLU A 185 5.75 2.09 5.99
N GLN A 186 5.30 3.35 5.96
CA GLN A 186 5.58 4.28 7.04
C GLN A 186 4.44 5.26 7.24
N CYS A 187 4.07 5.44 8.49
CA CYS A 187 3.05 6.39 8.91
C CYS A 187 3.68 7.75 9.22
N GLY A 188 2.93 8.84 9.17
CA GLY A 188 3.47 10.17 9.42
C GLY A 188 2.45 11.28 9.25
N LYS A 189 2.95 12.48 8.95
CA LYS A 189 2.17 13.69 8.73
C LYS A 189 2.58 14.36 7.43
N PHE A 190 1.61 14.85 6.69
CA PHE A 190 1.85 15.73 5.55
C PHE A 190 1.44 17.16 5.90
N VAL A 191 2.33 18.11 5.66
CA VAL A 191 2.06 19.54 5.77
C VAL A 191 2.42 20.20 4.45
N GLY A 192 1.47 20.95 3.88
CA GLY A 192 1.63 21.53 2.57
C GLY A 192 0.50 22.46 2.19
N SER A 193 0.31 22.64 0.89
CA SER A 193 -0.78 23.42 0.33
C SER A 193 -1.05 23.04 -1.11
N TYR A 194 -2.21 23.43 -1.61
CA TYR A 194 -2.43 23.55 -3.03
C TYR A 194 -2.96 24.94 -3.37
N SER A 195 -2.68 25.40 -4.59
CA SER A 195 -3.30 26.60 -5.13
C SER A 195 -4.20 26.30 -6.32
N LEU A 196 -5.34 26.99 -6.34
CA LEU A 196 -6.39 26.85 -7.34
C LEU A 196 -6.97 28.23 -7.63
N SER A 197 -6.93 28.67 -8.89
CA SER A 197 -7.41 29.99 -9.31
C SER A 197 -6.81 31.17 -8.52
N GLY A 198 -5.58 31.04 -8.04
CA GLY A 198 -4.88 32.06 -7.25
C GLY A 198 -5.12 32.00 -5.74
N GLU A 199 -6.08 31.21 -5.27
CA GLU A 199 -6.29 30.96 -3.85
C GLU A 199 -5.38 29.82 -3.36
N THR A 200 -4.82 29.96 -2.17
CA THR A 200 -3.97 28.93 -1.55
C THR A 200 -4.69 28.31 -0.37
N VAL A 201 -4.83 26.99 -0.38
CA VAL A 201 -5.40 26.20 0.71
C VAL A 201 -4.27 25.45 1.40
N HIS A 202 -4.11 25.68 2.71
CA HIS A 202 -3.13 24.99 3.54
C HIS A 202 -3.66 23.65 4.03
N LEU A 203 -2.80 22.64 4.05
CA LEU A 203 -3.13 21.27 4.40
C LEU A 203 -2.29 20.81 5.59
N SER A 204 -2.96 20.16 6.56
CA SER A 204 -2.33 19.40 7.64
C SER A 204 -3.05 18.07 7.76
N MET A 205 -2.31 16.99 7.52
CA MET A 205 -2.89 15.67 7.27
C MET A 205 -2.16 14.57 8.04
N SER A 206 -2.93 13.61 8.56
CA SER A 206 -2.38 12.28 8.82
C SER A 206 -2.02 11.66 7.48
N SER A 207 -0.82 11.13 7.34
CA SER A 207 -0.29 10.68 6.06
C SER A 207 0.40 9.34 6.19
N LEU A 208 0.34 8.56 5.13
CA LEU A 208 0.98 7.26 5.04
C LEU A 208 1.72 7.18 3.72
N ARG A 209 2.80 6.40 3.71
CA ARG A 209 3.52 6.06 2.50
C ARG A 209 3.76 4.57 2.40
N ASP A 210 3.76 4.10 1.16
CA ASP A 210 4.18 2.76 0.76
C ASP A 210 5.31 2.89 -0.26
N HIS A 211 6.32 2.03 -0.11
CA HIS A 211 7.39 1.88 -1.09
C HIS A 211 7.65 0.40 -1.34
N SER A 212 7.52 -0.01 -2.61
CA SER A 212 7.76 -1.37 -3.03
C SER A 212 8.60 -1.47 -4.29
N TYR A 213 9.55 -2.42 -4.31
CA TYR A 213 10.40 -2.67 -5.47
C TYR A 213 10.78 -4.14 -5.61
N GLY A 214 11.19 -4.52 -6.82
CA GLY A 214 11.43 -5.90 -7.23
C GLY A 214 10.41 -6.37 -8.25
N LYS A 215 10.23 -7.70 -8.38
CA LYS A 215 9.31 -8.26 -9.38
C LYS A 215 7.86 -7.95 -9.00
N ARG A 216 7.13 -7.26 -9.88
CA ARG A 216 5.69 -7.01 -9.79
C ARG A 216 5.03 -7.40 -11.10
N ASP A 217 4.43 -8.59 -11.08
CA ASP A 217 3.56 -9.09 -12.15
C ASP A 217 2.12 -9.05 -11.63
N TRP A 218 1.30 -8.16 -12.20
CA TRP A 218 -0.10 -8.00 -11.78
C TRP A 218 -0.98 -9.20 -12.14
N SER A 219 -0.58 -10.02 -13.11
CA SER A 219 -1.28 -11.26 -13.44
C SER A 219 -1.07 -12.37 -12.40
N PHE A 220 -0.02 -12.25 -11.55
CA PHE A 220 0.31 -13.26 -10.55
C PHE A 220 -0.53 -13.15 -9.27
N MET A 221 -1.12 -11.99 -8.97
CA MET A 221 -1.99 -11.83 -7.80
C MET A 221 -3.42 -12.13 -8.20
N GLU A 222 -4.18 -12.89 -7.40
CA GLU A 222 -5.59 -13.14 -7.74
C GLU A 222 -6.49 -12.03 -7.23
N ARG A 223 -6.29 -11.65 -5.96
CA ARG A 223 -7.00 -10.56 -5.30
C ARG A 223 -6.29 -10.13 -4.02
N HIS A 224 -6.54 -8.90 -3.60
CA HIS A 224 -6.07 -8.41 -2.31
C HIS A 224 -7.05 -7.43 -1.69
N ILE A 225 -6.92 -7.25 -0.38
CA ILE A 225 -7.42 -6.13 0.39
C ILE A 225 -6.20 -5.51 1.08
N TRP A 226 -6.02 -4.20 0.95
CA TRP A 226 -4.99 -3.44 1.67
C TRP A 226 -5.65 -2.27 2.37
N ILE A 227 -5.55 -2.23 3.70
CA ILE A 227 -6.18 -1.23 4.54
C ILE A 227 -5.10 -0.56 5.36
N ILE A 228 -5.07 0.77 5.29
CA ILE A 228 -4.22 1.62 6.10
C ILE A 228 -5.05 2.72 6.74
N ILE A 229 -4.84 2.96 8.04
CA ILE A 229 -5.66 3.86 8.84
C ILE A 229 -4.75 4.75 9.69
N GLY A 230 -4.94 6.07 9.61
CA GLY A 230 -4.48 7.01 10.63
C GLY A 230 -5.62 7.31 11.61
N LEU A 231 -5.36 7.08 12.90
CA LEU A 231 -6.33 7.26 13.98
C LEU A 231 -6.20 8.64 14.63
N ASP A 232 -7.29 9.11 15.25
CA ASP A 232 -7.34 10.43 15.90
C ASP A 232 -6.35 10.57 17.08
N ASP A 233 -5.95 9.46 17.72
CA ASP A 233 -4.93 9.45 18.77
C ASP A 233 -3.48 9.55 18.22
N GLY A 234 -3.33 9.55 16.90
CA GLY A 234 -2.05 9.56 16.18
C GLY A 234 -1.41 8.19 16.03
N SER A 235 -2.06 7.11 16.48
CA SER A 235 -1.66 5.74 16.16
C SER A 235 -2.11 5.37 14.74
N PHE A 236 -1.55 4.28 14.21
CA PHE A 236 -1.84 3.83 12.85
C PHE A 236 -2.06 2.33 12.79
N PHE A 237 -3.00 1.91 11.95
CA PHE A 237 -3.38 0.52 11.81
C PHE A 237 -3.29 0.09 10.35
N ASN A 238 -2.69 -1.08 10.11
CA ASN A 238 -2.61 -1.74 8.82
C ASN A 238 -3.25 -3.13 8.90
N PHE A 239 -4.00 -3.48 7.87
CA PHE A 239 -4.48 -4.83 7.62
C PHE A 239 -4.40 -5.14 6.13
N SER A 240 -3.67 -6.20 5.78
CA SER A 240 -3.58 -6.69 4.41
C SER A 240 -4.01 -8.15 4.34
N LEU A 241 -4.73 -8.49 3.28
CA LEU A 241 -5.20 -9.83 2.99
C LEU A 241 -4.98 -10.12 1.51
N VAL A 242 -4.24 -11.19 1.19
CA VAL A 242 -3.85 -11.47 -0.20
C VAL A 242 -4.08 -12.94 -0.57
N ASP A 243 -4.60 -13.15 -1.79
CA ASP A 243 -4.60 -14.44 -2.48
C ASP A 243 -3.64 -14.39 -3.69
N TYR A 244 -2.72 -15.33 -3.72
CA TYR A 244 -1.90 -15.70 -4.88
C TYR A 244 -2.30 -17.10 -5.38
N PRO A 245 -1.95 -17.50 -6.61
CA PRO A 245 -2.17 -18.85 -7.11
C PRO A 245 -1.53 -19.95 -6.23
N ILE A 246 -0.44 -19.59 -5.52
CA ILE A 246 0.31 -20.50 -4.65
C ILE A 246 0.04 -20.30 -3.16
N LEU A 247 -0.74 -19.28 -2.76
CA LEU A 247 -0.89 -18.92 -1.35
C LEU A 247 -2.25 -18.27 -1.13
N LYS A 248 -3.11 -18.89 -0.31
CA LYS A 248 -4.43 -18.34 0.01
C LYS A 248 -4.49 -17.72 1.39
N ASN A 249 -5.37 -16.72 1.52
CA ASN A 249 -5.75 -16.04 2.75
C ASN A 249 -4.54 -15.60 3.59
N LEU A 250 -3.54 -14.99 2.95
CA LEU A 250 -2.43 -14.41 3.68
C LEU A 250 -2.90 -13.12 4.36
N VAL A 251 -3.26 -13.22 5.64
CA VAL A 251 -3.58 -12.06 6.51
C VAL A 251 -2.28 -11.54 7.11
N THR A 252 -2.08 -10.23 7.12
CA THR A 252 -0.93 -9.57 7.76
C THR A 252 -1.32 -8.16 8.17
N GLY A 253 -0.47 -7.51 8.97
CA GLY A 253 -0.64 -6.13 9.34
C GLY A 253 -0.04 -5.81 10.69
N PHE A 254 -0.34 -4.62 11.19
CA PHE A 254 0.21 -4.10 12.43
C PHE A 254 -0.61 -2.93 12.98
N HIS A 255 -0.46 -2.65 14.27
CA HIS A 255 -0.87 -1.42 14.93
C HIS A 255 0.40 -0.74 15.46
N ILE A 256 0.72 0.44 14.91
CA ILE A 256 1.82 1.28 15.41
C ILE A 256 1.25 2.28 16.41
N LYS A 257 1.81 2.28 17.61
CA LYS A 257 1.57 3.24 18.69
C LYS A 257 2.90 3.89 19.07
N LYS A 258 2.86 4.91 19.95
CA LYS A 258 4.07 5.60 20.41
C LYS A 258 5.05 4.68 21.16
N ASP A 259 4.54 3.66 21.82
CA ASP A 259 5.26 2.70 22.65
C ASP A 259 5.74 1.46 21.89
N GLY A 260 5.32 1.28 20.64
CA GLY A 260 5.81 0.19 19.81
C GLY A 260 4.84 -0.25 18.70
N ILE A 261 5.12 -1.44 18.16
CA ILE A 261 4.34 -2.05 17.08
C ILE A 261 3.76 -3.36 17.62
N ILE A 262 2.47 -3.57 17.43
CA ILE A 262 1.78 -4.83 17.72
C ILE A 262 1.35 -5.45 16.40
N ARG A 263 1.72 -6.70 16.14
CA ARG A 263 1.55 -7.32 14.83
C ARG A 263 0.28 -8.17 14.74
N VAL A 264 -0.33 -8.19 13.57
CA VAL A 264 -1.49 -9.05 13.26
C VAL A 264 -1.01 -10.49 13.05
N ILE A 265 -1.70 -11.45 13.67
CA ILE A 265 -1.38 -12.90 13.61
C ILE A 265 -2.49 -13.75 12.97
N ASP A 266 -3.69 -13.19 12.85
CA ASP A 266 -4.86 -13.77 12.20
C ASP A 266 -5.90 -12.66 11.96
N GLY A 267 -6.98 -12.95 11.23
CA GLY A 267 -8.04 -11.96 11.04
C GLY A 267 -9.15 -12.45 10.11
N SER A 268 -10.01 -11.52 9.73
CA SER A 268 -11.03 -11.76 8.70
C SER A 268 -10.40 -12.24 7.39
N THR A 269 -11.14 -13.08 6.71
CA THR A 269 -10.83 -13.62 5.38
C THR A 269 -11.64 -12.90 4.32
N PHE A 270 -11.42 -13.24 3.05
CA PHE A 270 -12.23 -12.69 1.97
C PHE A 270 -13.69 -13.12 2.08
N GLY A 271 -13.99 -14.28 2.67
CA GLY A 271 -15.38 -14.70 2.89
C GLY A 271 -16.13 -13.78 3.86
N ASP A 272 -15.41 -13.13 4.77
CA ASP A 272 -15.97 -12.22 5.77
C ASP A 272 -16.17 -10.80 5.20
N ILE A 273 -15.30 -10.37 4.27
CA ILE A 273 -15.27 -8.99 3.76
C ILE A 273 -15.80 -8.89 2.32
N TRP A 274 -15.27 -9.69 1.40
CA TRP A 274 -15.50 -9.55 -0.04
C TRP A 274 -15.62 -10.92 -0.72
N CYS A 275 -16.76 -11.57 -0.44
CA CYS A 275 -16.99 -12.96 -0.80
C CYS A 275 -17.18 -13.16 -2.31
N ASP A 276 -17.97 -12.32 -2.97
CA ASP A 276 -18.37 -12.49 -4.37
C ASP A 276 -17.28 -12.14 -5.39
N ARG A 277 -16.22 -11.43 -4.97
CA ARG A 277 -15.17 -10.84 -5.83
C ARG A 277 -15.69 -9.86 -6.87
N GLU A 278 -16.98 -9.52 -6.88
CA GLU A 278 -17.59 -8.67 -7.90
C GLU A 278 -17.91 -7.29 -7.36
N THR A 279 -18.60 -7.25 -6.22
CA THR A 279 -19.12 -6.01 -5.63
C THR A 279 -18.29 -5.67 -4.41
N ILE A 280 -17.52 -4.59 -4.48
CA ILE A 280 -16.77 -4.10 -3.32
C ILE A 280 -17.78 -3.50 -2.33
N PRO A 281 -17.85 -3.99 -1.09
CA PRO A 281 -18.76 -3.44 -0.10
C PRO A 281 -18.32 -2.02 0.30
N LYS A 282 -19.28 -1.09 0.28
CA LYS A 282 -19.07 0.30 0.71
C LYS A 282 -19.04 0.45 2.23
N GLU A 283 -19.65 -0.50 2.93
CA GLU A 283 -19.64 -0.64 4.38
C GLU A 283 -19.34 -2.10 4.74
N PHE A 284 -18.39 -2.33 5.64
CA PHE A 284 -18.07 -3.66 6.13
C PHE A 284 -17.37 -3.60 7.49
N THR A 285 -17.40 -4.73 8.18
CA THR A 285 -16.69 -4.91 9.43
C THR A 285 -15.71 -6.07 9.27
N PHE A 286 -14.50 -5.91 9.78
CA PHE A 286 -13.51 -6.97 9.83
C PHE A 286 -12.85 -7.00 11.21
N PHE A 287 -12.18 -8.11 11.53
CA PHE A 287 -11.38 -8.20 12.74
C PHE A 287 -9.93 -8.52 12.44
N ALA A 288 -9.05 -8.08 13.32
CA ALA A 288 -7.66 -8.49 13.39
C ALA A 288 -7.37 -9.09 14.76
N GLN A 289 -6.75 -10.26 14.75
CA GLN A 289 -6.19 -10.87 15.94
C GLN A 289 -4.74 -10.41 16.07
N MET A 290 -4.44 -9.74 17.18
CA MET A 290 -3.12 -9.21 17.48
C MET A 290 -2.25 -10.24 18.20
N GLU A 291 -0.93 -10.10 18.12
CA GLU A 291 0.01 -10.93 18.87
C GLU A 291 -0.06 -10.73 20.39
N SER A 292 -0.65 -9.62 20.84
CA SER A 292 -1.02 -9.34 22.24
C SER A 292 -2.25 -10.12 22.71
N GLU A 293 -2.80 -11.00 21.87
CA GLU A 293 -4.06 -11.73 22.07
C GLU A 293 -5.33 -10.86 22.02
N GLU A 294 -5.18 -9.54 21.87
CA GLU A 294 -6.28 -8.62 21.62
C GLU A 294 -6.95 -8.91 20.27
N ARG A 295 -8.29 -8.94 20.25
CA ARG A 295 -9.07 -9.00 19.02
C ARG A 295 -9.67 -7.63 18.76
N ILE A 296 -9.23 -6.99 17.69
CA ILE A 296 -9.69 -5.65 17.29
C ILE A 296 -10.77 -5.81 16.23
N LEU A 297 -11.93 -5.20 16.44
CA LEU A 297 -12.99 -5.05 15.45
C LEU A 297 -12.85 -3.68 14.79
N VAL A 298 -12.94 -3.65 13.45
CA VAL A 298 -12.80 -2.44 12.65
C VAL A 298 -14.01 -2.29 11.75
N ASN A 299 -14.73 -1.19 11.91
CA ASN A 299 -15.78 -0.78 10.99
C ASN A 299 -15.19 0.12 9.91
N CYS A 300 -15.56 -0.09 8.66
CA CYS A 300 -15.11 0.69 7.51
C CYS A 300 -16.33 1.19 6.73
N SER A 301 -16.28 2.45 6.29
CA SER A 301 -17.20 2.98 5.29
C SER A 301 -16.51 3.92 4.31
N PHE A 302 -16.90 3.88 3.03
CA PHE A 302 -16.44 4.83 2.02
C PHE A 302 -17.44 4.95 0.87
N ASP A 303 -17.68 6.17 0.40
CA ASP A 303 -18.50 6.40 -0.79
C ASP A 303 -17.64 6.67 -2.03
N LEU A 304 -16.53 7.37 -1.83
CA LEU A 304 -15.62 7.78 -2.89
C LEU A 304 -14.53 6.74 -3.12
N SER A 305 -14.29 6.41 -4.39
CA SER A 305 -13.23 5.49 -4.76
C SER A 305 -12.66 5.79 -6.15
N LEU A 306 -11.41 5.42 -6.36
CA LEU A 306 -10.71 5.48 -7.64
C LEU A 306 -10.38 4.07 -8.11
N THR A 307 -10.61 3.79 -9.38
CA THR A 307 -10.24 2.49 -9.98
C THR A 307 -9.09 2.65 -10.98
N TRP A 308 -8.05 1.86 -10.75
CA TRP A 308 -6.86 1.73 -11.57
C TRP A 308 -6.87 0.37 -12.25
N ILE A 309 -6.47 0.34 -13.53
CA ILE A 309 -6.32 -0.89 -14.30
C ILE A 309 -4.83 -1.06 -14.55
N MET A 310 -4.27 -2.16 -14.08
CA MET A 310 -2.85 -2.49 -14.12
C MET A 310 -2.62 -3.53 -15.20
N ASP A 311 -1.72 -3.20 -16.13
CA ASP A 311 -1.33 -4.06 -17.26
C ASP A 311 -2.51 -4.66 -18.04
N ASN A 312 -3.68 -3.98 -18.03
CA ASN A 312 -4.95 -4.46 -18.59
C ASN A 312 -5.44 -5.81 -18.03
N VAL A 313 -4.86 -6.32 -16.95
CA VAL A 313 -5.18 -7.63 -16.37
C VAL A 313 -5.68 -7.55 -14.94
N TYR A 314 -5.38 -6.48 -14.21
CA TYR A 314 -5.71 -6.36 -12.79
C TYR A 314 -6.39 -5.03 -12.48
N SER A 315 -7.44 -5.07 -11.68
CA SER A 315 -8.18 -3.90 -11.20
C SER A 315 -7.77 -3.62 -9.76
N ILE A 316 -7.49 -2.36 -9.44
CA ILE A 316 -7.29 -1.86 -8.08
C ILE A 316 -8.34 -0.79 -7.85
N THR A 317 -9.11 -0.88 -6.77
CA THR A 317 -10.07 0.16 -6.37
C THR A 317 -9.71 0.66 -4.99
N GLU A 318 -9.37 1.95 -4.89
CA GLU A 318 -8.99 2.60 -3.65
C GLU A 318 -10.17 3.38 -3.09
N GLY A 319 -10.73 2.90 -1.99
CA GLY A 319 -11.76 3.60 -1.22
C GLY A 319 -11.14 4.66 -0.31
N LEU A 320 -11.58 5.91 -0.44
CA LEU A 320 -11.26 6.97 0.52
C LEU A 320 -12.12 6.76 1.77
N ALA A 321 -11.60 6.00 2.72
CA ALA A 321 -12.39 5.41 3.79
C ALA A 321 -12.34 6.17 5.12
N ASN A 322 -13.42 6.00 5.87
CA ASN A 322 -13.54 6.31 7.29
C ASN A 322 -13.57 5.00 8.07
N PHE A 323 -12.97 5.01 9.25
CA PHE A 323 -12.84 3.83 10.08
C PHE A 323 -13.23 4.12 11.52
N GLU A 324 -13.69 3.08 12.21
CA GLU A 324 -13.86 3.08 13.65
C GLU A 324 -13.30 1.77 14.23
N LEU A 325 -12.38 1.88 15.18
CA LEU A 325 -11.85 0.75 15.95
C LEU A 325 -11.47 1.20 17.36
N LEU A 326 -11.65 0.34 18.35
CA LEU A 326 -11.33 0.64 19.76
C LEU A 326 -12.00 1.94 20.27
N GLY A 327 -13.19 2.27 19.74
CA GLY A 327 -13.90 3.52 20.05
C GLY A 327 -13.24 4.79 19.47
N MET A 328 -12.24 4.64 18.61
CA MET A 328 -11.52 5.73 17.95
C MET A 328 -11.90 5.82 16.48
N LYS A 329 -12.05 7.04 15.98
CA LYS A 329 -12.23 7.31 14.56
C LYS A 329 -10.88 7.38 13.87
N GLY A 330 -10.88 7.00 12.60
CA GLY A 330 -9.72 7.10 11.73
C GLY A 330 -10.10 7.34 10.28
N LYS A 331 -9.11 7.73 9.49
CA LYS A 331 -9.24 7.94 8.04
C LYS A 331 -8.09 7.24 7.34
N GLY A 332 -8.33 6.83 6.10
CA GLY A 332 -7.36 6.02 5.39
C GLY A 332 -7.79 5.58 4.01
N ILE A 333 -7.17 4.51 3.57
CA ILE A 333 -7.45 3.83 2.31
C ILE A 333 -7.96 2.42 2.60
N ALA A 334 -9.03 2.03 1.91
CA ALA A 334 -9.46 0.64 1.77
C ALA A 334 -9.30 0.24 0.30
N GLU A 335 -8.19 -0.40 -0.04
CA GLU A 335 -7.86 -0.84 -1.38
C GLU A 335 -8.33 -2.28 -1.61
N PHE A 336 -9.00 -2.51 -2.74
CA PHE A 336 -9.44 -3.82 -3.20
C PHE A 336 -8.88 -4.09 -4.59
N GLY A 337 -8.13 -5.17 -4.71
CA GLY A 337 -7.56 -5.61 -5.97
C GLY A 337 -8.12 -6.94 -6.45
N LYS A 338 -8.29 -7.11 -7.77
CA LYS A 338 -8.59 -8.42 -8.39
C LYS A 338 -8.12 -8.52 -9.83
N LEU A 339 -7.90 -9.75 -10.29
CA LEU A 339 -7.84 -10.04 -11.72
C LEU A 339 -9.12 -9.62 -12.43
N THR A 340 -8.99 -9.14 -13.67
CA THR A 340 -10.11 -8.77 -14.52
C THR A 340 -10.61 -10.02 -15.26
N LYS A 341 -11.89 -10.07 -15.63
CA LYS A 341 -12.50 -11.25 -16.31
C LYS A 341 -11.81 -11.64 -17.63
N ASN A 342 -11.04 -10.74 -18.23
CA ASN A 342 -10.30 -11.02 -19.47
C ASN A 342 -8.95 -11.73 -19.23
N SER A 343 -8.46 -11.81 -17.99
CA SER A 343 -7.19 -12.45 -17.64
C SER A 343 -7.33 -13.87 -17.07
N GLU A 344 -8.55 -14.41 -16.95
CA GLU A 344 -8.78 -15.81 -16.50
C GLU A 344 -8.61 -16.85 -17.63
N LYS A 345 -7.93 -16.50 -18.73
CA LYS A 345 -7.72 -17.39 -19.90
C LYS A 345 -6.44 -18.22 -19.81
#